data_AF-H1Y6V3-F1
#
_entry.id   AF-H1Y6V3-F1
#
_cell.length_a   1.000
_cell.length_b   1.000
_cell.length_c   1.000
_cell.angle_alpha   90.00
_cell.angle_beta   90.00
_cell.angle_gamma   90.00
#
_symmetry.space_group_name_H-M   'P 1'
#
loop_
_entity.id
_entity.type
_entity.pdbx_description
1 polymer ?
#
loop_
_entity_poly.entity_id
_entity_poly.type
_entity_poly.pdbx_seq_one_letter_code
_entity_poly.pdbx_strand_id
1 'polypeptide(L)' 'MKRRMAMVVNHVNIEDEDKLDVLFWQSKPAKERIAEVTRLRVNYYTWLNGHYPEKIAEVVAKRSL' A
#
# COMPACT_ATOMS: atom_id res chain seq x y z
N MET A 1 3.11 -1.22 -24.66
CA MET A 1 4.19 -1.06 -23.64
C MET A 1 3.69 -1.66 -22.33
N LYS A 2 4.19 -2.84 -21.93
CA LYS A 2 3.75 -3.54 -20.71
C LYS A 2 4.45 -2.89 -19.52
N ARG A 3 3.73 -2.08 -18.72
CA ARG A 3 4.31 -1.48 -17.50
C ARG A 3 4.62 -2.62 -16.52
N ARG A 4 5.90 -2.83 -16.21
CA ARG A 4 6.31 -3.75 -15.14
C ARG A 4 5.80 -3.18 -13.83
N MET A 5 4.96 -3.94 -13.12
CA MET A 5 4.52 -3.61 -11.76
C MET A 5 5.77 -3.28 -10.93
N ALA A 6 5.82 -2.07 -10.36
CA ALA A 6 6.88 -1.69 -9.44
C ALA A 6 6.91 -2.70 -8.30
N MET A 7 8.11 -3.20 -7.95
CA MET A 7 8.28 -4.05 -6.76
C MET A 7 7.60 -3.36 -5.58
N VAL A 8 6.67 -4.08 -4.93
CA VAL A 8 6.19 -3.69 -3.62
C VAL A 8 7.41 -3.70 -2.72
N VAL A 9 7.79 -2.53 -2.22
CA VAL A 9 8.92 -2.36 -1.33
C VAL A 9 8.66 -3.20 -0.08
N ASN A 10 9.40 -4.29 0.07
CA ASN A 10 9.20 -5.24 1.18
C ASN A 10 9.76 -4.73 2.52
N HIS A 11 10.52 -3.62 2.51
CA HIS A 11 11.10 -2.99 3.69
C HIS A 11 11.03 -1.47 3.55
N VAL A 12 10.27 -0.83 4.43
CA VAL A 12 10.28 0.62 4.60
C VAL A 12 11.33 0.91 5.66
N ASN A 13 12.38 1.67 5.31
CA ASN A 13 13.31 2.16 6.31
C ASN A 13 12.63 3.31 7.06
N ILE A 14 12.54 3.19 8.38
CA ILE A 14 11.92 4.21 9.24
C ILE A 14 12.64 5.57 9.14
N GLU A 15 13.92 5.57 8.73
CA GLU A 15 14.69 6.79 8.53
C GLU A 15 14.31 7.55 7.25
N ASP A 16 13.68 6.87 6.29
CA ASP A 16 13.22 7.46 5.03
C ASP A 16 11.80 8.03 5.13
N GLU A 17 11.11 7.76 6.24
CA GLU A 17 9.73 8.20 6.50
C GLU A 17 9.69 9.35 7.50
N ASP A 18 8.71 10.24 7.37
CA ASP A 18 8.49 11.27 8.38
C ASP A 18 8.04 10.62 9.70
N LYS A 19 8.84 10.83 10.75
CA LYS A 19 8.54 10.30 12.10
C LYS A 19 7.17 10.73 12.60
N LEU A 20 6.70 11.93 12.25
CA LEU A 20 5.39 12.42 12.62
C LEU A 20 4.27 11.65 11.93
N ASP A 21 4.45 11.29 10.65
CA ASP A 21 3.48 10.50 9.90
C ASP A 21 3.39 9.08 10.45
N VAL A 22 4.53 8.48 10.81
CA VAL A 22 4.56 7.16 11.43
C VAL A 22 3.81 7.16 12.76
N LEU A 23 4.09 8.12 13.64
CA LEU A 23 3.42 8.24 14.94
C LEU A 23 1.93 8.53 14.78
N PHE A 24 1.55 9.41 13.85
CA PHE A 24 0.17 9.70 13.52
C PHE A 24 -0.58 8.42 13.13
N TRP A 25 -0.06 7.65 12.18
CA TRP A 25 -0.73 6.43 11.73
C TRP A 25 -0.74 5.35 12.81
N GLN A 26 0.32 5.21 13.62
CA GLN A 26 0.31 4.28 14.74
C GLN A 26 -0.75 4.62 15.80
N SER A 27 -1.10 5.91 15.97
CA SER A 27 -2.16 6.33 16.88
C SER A 27 -3.58 5.99 16.39
N LYS A 28 -3.75 5.62 15.11
CA LYS A 28 -5.07 5.34 14.52
C LYS A 28 -5.51 3.90 14.72
N PRO A 29 -6.82 3.65 14.92
CA PRO A 29 -7.38 2.30 14.91
C PRO A 29 -7.02 1.53 13.65
N ALA A 30 -6.85 0.21 13.77
CA ALA A 30 -6.56 -0.65 12.61
C ALA A 30 -7.58 -0.49 11.48
N LYS A 31 -8.86 -0.30 11.81
CA LYS A 31 -9.94 -0.04 10.85
C LYS A 31 -9.68 1.21 10.00
N GLU A 32 -9.26 2.31 10.62
CA GLU A 32 -8.95 3.57 9.92
C GLU A 32 -7.73 3.42 9.02
N ARG A 33 -6.67 2.77 9.51
CA ARG A 33 -5.47 2.49 8.72
C ARG A 33 -5.78 1.66 7.48
N ILE A 34 -6.57 0.59 7.62
CA ILE A 34 -6.95 -0.29 6.50
C ILE A 34 -7.80 0.48 5.48
N ALA A 35 -8.74 1.30 5.95
CA ALA A 35 -9.57 2.13 5.07
C ALA A 35 -8.71 3.09 4.26
N GLU A 36 -7.73 3.75 4.88
CA GLU A 36 -6.83 4.67 4.18
C GLU A 36 -5.94 3.95 3.17
N VAL A 37 -5.31 2.84 3.56
CA VAL A 37 -4.49 2.03 2.62
C VAL A 37 -5.33 1.57 1.43
N THR A 38 -6.59 1.20 1.67
CA THR A 38 -7.52 0.82 0.60
C THR A 38 -7.81 2.00 -0.32
N ARG A 39 -8.11 3.19 0.23
CA ARG A 39 -8.33 4.43 -0.53
C ARG A 39 -7.13 4.78 -1.40
N LEU A 40 -5.92 4.72 -0.84
CA LEU A 40 -4.67 4.99 -1.55
C LEU A 40 -4.44 4.00 -2.70
N ARG A 41 -4.70 2.70 -2.48
CA ARG A 41 -4.62 1.68 -3.53
C ARG A 41 -5.60 1.96 -4.67
N VAL A 42 -6.85 2.30 -4.34
CA VAL A 42 -7.86 2.64 -5.34
C VAL A 42 -7.40 3.82 -6.19
N ASN A 43 -6.96 4.89 -5.55
CA ASN A 43 -6.48 6.08 -6.25
C ASN A 43 -5.27 5.78 -7.14
N TYR A 44 -4.28 5.05 -6.61
CA TYR A 44 -3.07 4.70 -7.36
C TYR A 44 -3.40 3.90 -8.62
N TYR A 45 -4.17 2.81 -8.50
CA TYR A 45 -4.49 1.99 -9.65
C TYR A 45 -5.44 2.69 -10.63
N THR A 46 -6.37 3.50 -10.14
CA THR A 46 -7.24 4.31 -11.00
C THR A 46 -6.42 5.31 -11.80
N TRP A 47 -5.46 6.00 -11.19
CA TRP A 47 -4.54 6.87 -11.92
C TRP A 47 -3.66 6.10 -12.90
N LEU A 48 -3.12 4.94 -12.49
CA LEU A 48 -2.18 4.15 -13.30
C LEU A 48 -2.85 3.50 -14.52
N ASN A 49 -4.05 2.94 -14.33
CA ASN A 49 -4.73 2.07 -15.29
C ASN A 49 -6.05 2.67 -15.84
N GLY A 50 -6.46 3.85 -15.37
CA GLY A 50 -7.76 4.45 -15.66
C GLY A 50 -8.94 3.82 -14.90
N HIS A 51 -8.72 2.71 -14.19
CA HIS A 51 -9.73 2.02 -13.40
C HIS A 51 -9.07 1.20 -12.27
N TYR A 52 -9.85 0.88 -11.24
CA TYR A 52 -9.42 -0.04 -10.21
C TYR A 52 -9.62 -1.49 -10.67
N PRO A 53 -8.60 -2.37 -10.61
CA PRO A 53 -8.72 -3.74 -11.07
C PRO A 53 -9.67 -4.56 -10.17
N GLU A 54 -10.56 -5.34 -10.78
CA GLU A 54 -11.51 -6.23 -10.09
C GLU A 54 -10.81 -7.35 -9.30
N LYS A 55 -9.64 -7.78 -9.77
CA LYS A 55 -8.80 -8.79 -9.13
C LYS A 55 -7.42 -8.20 -8.89
N ILE A 56 -7.20 -7.64 -7.70
CA ILE A 56 -5.85 -7.49 -7.20
C ILE A 56 -5.40 -8.90 -6.86
N ALA A 57 -4.51 -9.48 -7.67
CA ALA A 57 -3.88 -10.73 -7.32
C ALA A 57 -3.32 -10.58 -5.90
N GLU A 58 -3.89 -11.35 -4.97
CA GLU A 58 -3.50 -11.36 -3.57
C GLU A 58 -2.09 -11.97 -3.50
N VAL A 59 -1.07 -11.16 -3.77
CA VAL A 59 0.30 -11.55 -3.46
C VAL A 59 0.47 -11.31 -1.96
N VAL A 60 -0.25 -12.12 -1.17
CA VAL A 60 0.11 -12.33 0.23
C VAL A 60 1.36 -13.17 0.15
N ALA A 61 2.52 -12.52 0.25
CA ALA A 61 3.75 -13.21 0.57
C ALA A 61 3.52 -13.89 1.93
N LYS A 62 3.09 -15.14 1.91
CA LYS A 62 3.07 -16.01 3.08
C LYS A 62 4.52 -16.03 3.56
N ARG A 63 4.78 -15.36 4.67
CA ARG A 63 6.02 -15.55 5.41
C ARG A 63 5.96 -16.99 5.91
N SER A 64 6.75 -17.87 5.31
CA SER A 64 7.02 -19.18 5.90
C SER A 64 7.71 -18.88 7.23
N LEU A 65 6.99 -19.12 8.34
CA LEU A 65 7.58 -19.19 9.67
C LEU A 65 8.50 -20.42 9.75
#